data_AF-A0A8S8Z8U0-F1
#
_entry.id   AF-A0A8S8Z8U0-F1
#
_cell.length_a   1.000
_cell.length_b   1.000
_cell.length_c   1.000
_cell.angle_alpha   90.00
_cell.angle_beta   90.00
_cell.angle_gamma   90.00
#
_symmetry.space_group_name_H-M   'P 1'
#
loop_
_entity.id
_entity.type
_entity.pdbx_description
1 polymer ?
#
loop_
_entity_poly.entity_id
_entity_poly.type
_entity_poly.pdbx_seq_one_letter_code
_entity_poly.pdbx_strand_id
1 'polypeptide(L)'
;MDNYEFLEAPIGEYNNFLMKEIENDMREELRNMIESGSSEALIQATIQKITNDLDNAEDLVSSGSPAAEEVVKLGEQWAKVKKTLGNAYKAETTEESLALLADAEAIYNKHFASAAQMHDRATHNVIMECYDKAEQNYKDGDNKQAKLWIQCQEKSIYTLGMVMMEDSVSKNNSAAYIDWVDIVKTKFKVADKDPGSLALLTAIENDPSKLKLYSGVVRDNMLDIFELKTVEELEEALIKYNEDDTYGAKKYAYEGLYYYRTLDPYVVDSIGQGKADQLYGLMEKAMAISDSANDGVSIADLKVQMKDTKKEVEKIVMEHNGIDGTPEALALAGIADRLHLVKVEYVDAIDGTGAIINDMEYAETVAFAHGAVKDC
;
A
#
# COMPACT_ATOMS: atom_id res chain seq x y z
N MET A 1 -4.81 -33.44 -3.50
CA MET A 1 -5.86 -32.43 -3.77
C MET A 1 -7.21 -32.94 -3.30
N ASP A 2 -7.64 -34.13 -3.73
CA ASP A 2 -8.98 -34.69 -3.41
C ASP A 2 -9.33 -34.81 -1.91
N ASN A 3 -8.33 -34.82 -1.03
CA ASN A 3 -8.57 -34.90 0.41
C ASN A 3 -8.81 -33.53 1.09
N TYR A 4 -8.71 -32.42 0.36
CA TYR A 4 -8.89 -31.09 0.93
C TYR A 4 -10.32 -30.86 1.46
N GLU A 5 -11.33 -31.50 0.85
CA GLU A 5 -12.73 -31.44 1.30
C GLU A 5 -12.90 -31.92 2.76
N PHE A 6 -12.04 -32.83 3.24
CA PHE A 6 -12.03 -33.27 4.64
C PHE A 6 -11.37 -32.27 5.60
N LEU A 7 -10.59 -31.32 5.06
CA LEU A 7 -9.90 -30.27 5.78
C LEU A 7 -10.67 -28.94 5.74
N GLU A 8 -11.57 -28.74 4.77
CA GLU A 8 -12.38 -27.52 4.64
C GLU A 8 -13.16 -27.21 5.92
N ALA A 9 -13.87 -28.17 6.49
CA ALA A 9 -14.60 -27.94 7.74
C ALA A 9 -13.67 -27.67 8.93
N PRO A 10 -12.65 -28.51 9.22
CA PRO A 10 -11.69 -28.21 10.29
C PRO A 10 -10.96 -26.87 10.12
N ILE A 11 -10.50 -26.50 8.93
CA ILE A 11 -9.80 -25.23 8.71
C ILE A 11 -10.81 -24.08 8.79
N GLY A 12 -11.98 -24.24 8.19
CA GLY A 12 -13.05 -23.24 8.17
C GLY A 12 -13.59 -22.89 9.56
N GLU A 13 -13.55 -23.82 10.50
CA GLU A 13 -13.85 -23.59 11.93
C GLU A 13 -12.86 -22.64 12.62
N TYR A 14 -11.65 -22.47 12.08
CA TYR A 14 -10.62 -21.57 12.65
C TYR A 14 -10.37 -20.34 11.77
N ASN A 15 -10.43 -20.49 10.46
CA ASN A 15 -10.18 -19.43 9.49
C ASN A 15 -10.84 -19.76 8.13
N ASN A 16 -12.10 -19.34 7.97
CA ASN A 16 -12.87 -19.53 6.73
C ASN A 16 -12.22 -18.86 5.51
N PHE A 17 -11.51 -17.74 5.71
CA PHE A 17 -10.78 -17.05 4.65
C PHE A 17 -9.62 -17.90 4.14
N LEU A 18 -8.75 -18.36 5.05
CA LEU A 18 -7.63 -19.25 4.72
C LEU A 18 -8.12 -20.55 4.06
N MET A 19 -9.24 -21.10 4.54
CA MET A 19 -9.87 -22.26 3.91
C MET A 19 -10.24 -21.97 2.45
N LYS A 20 -10.96 -20.88 2.18
CA LYS A 20 -11.35 -20.51 0.82
C LYS A 20 -10.17 -20.15 -0.08
N GLU A 21 -9.13 -19.52 0.45
CA GLU A 21 -7.91 -19.24 -0.30
C GLU A 21 -7.21 -20.54 -0.71
N ILE A 22 -7.00 -21.46 0.22
CA ILE A 22 -6.39 -22.76 -0.11
C ILE A 22 -7.26 -23.52 -1.12
N GLU A 23 -8.59 -23.50 -0.96
CA GLU A 23 -9.52 -24.12 -1.90
C GLU A 23 -9.38 -23.53 -3.31
N ASN A 24 -9.47 -22.20 -3.43
CA ASN A 24 -9.37 -21.50 -4.71
C ASN A 24 -8.00 -21.71 -5.35
N ASP A 25 -6.92 -21.59 -4.60
CA ASP A 25 -5.56 -21.74 -5.11
C ASP A 25 -5.31 -23.16 -5.61
N MET A 26 -5.78 -24.16 -4.87
CA MET A 26 -5.60 -25.57 -5.23
C MET A 26 -6.49 -25.98 -6.40
N ARG A 27 -7.79 -25.62 -6.35
CA ARG A 27 -8.81 -26.17 -7.27
C ARG A 27 -9.01 -25.34 -8.52
N GLU A 28 -8.89 -24.02 -8.42
CA GLU A 28 -9.10 -23.10 -9.53
C GLU A 28 -7.74 -22.64 -10.08
N GLU A 29 -6.91 -21.99 -9.27
CA GLU A 29 -5.72 -21.30 -9.78
C GLU A 29 -4.65 -22.25 -10.30
N LEU A 30 -4.14 -23.15 -9.45
CA LEU A 30 -3.11 -24.12 -9.82
C LEU A 30 -3.57 -25.03 -10.96
N ARG A 31 -4.84 -25.42 -10.95
CA ARG A 31 -5.44 -26.21 -12.02
C ARG A 31 -5.46 -25.45 -13.35
N ASN A 32 -5.95 -24.22 -13.36
CA ASN A 32 -6.00 -23.38 -14.54
C ASN A 32 -4.59 -23.08 -15.09
N MET A 33 -3.61 -22.88 -14.21
CA MET A 33 -2.21 -22.71 -14.59
C MET A 33 -1.63 -23.94 -15.28
N ILE A 34 -1.92 -25.14 -14.77
CA ILE A 34 -1.48 -26.39 -15.41
C ILE A 34 -2.18 -26.59 -16.75
N GLU A 35 -3.49 -26.37 -16.82
CA GLU A 35 -4.28 -26.54 -18.04
C GLU A 35 -3.92 -25.53 -19.14
N SER A 36 -3.53 -24.31 -18.76
CA SER A 36 -3.09 -23.25 -19.69
C SER A 36 -1.61 -23.31 -20.06
N GLY A 37 -0.83 -24.19 -19.43
CA GLY A 37 0.60 -24.34 -19.71
C GLY A 37 1.47 -23.20 -19.17
N SER A 38 1.11 -22.64 -18.00
CA SER A 38 1.91 -21.65 -17.29
C SER A 38 3.35 -22.12 -17.03
N SER A 39 4.26 -21.17 -16.83
CA SER A 39 5.69 -21.47 -16.63
C SER A 39 5.91 -22.30 -15.36
N GLU A 40 6.93 -23.16 -15.38
CA GLU A 40 7.32 -23.99 -14.23
C GLU A 40 7.60 -23.14 -12.98
N ALA A 41 8.22 -21.96 -13.16
CA ALA A 41 8.50 -21.03 -12.07
C ALA A 41 7.23 -20.53 -11.37
N LEU A 42 6.19 -20.21 -12.13
CA LEU A 42 4.90 -19.78 -11.56
C LEU A 42 4.19 -20.94 -10.87
N ILE A 43 4.17 -22.14 -11.47
CA ILE A 43 3.57 -23.34 -10.87
C ILE A 43 4.24 -23.66 -9.52
N GLN A 44 5.57 -23.63 -9.46
CA GLN A 44 6.32 -23.87 -8.22
C GLN A 44 6.03 -22.80 -7.16
N ALA A 45 5.86 -21.54 -7.56
CA ALA A 45 5.50 -20.46 -6.65
C ALA A 45 4.11 -20.68 -6.04
N THR A 46 3.10 -21.02 -6.85
CA THR A 46 1.74 -21.32 -6.38
C THR A 46 1.71 -22.54 -5.46
N ILE A 47 2.48 -23.59 -5.76
CA ILE A 47 2.60 -24.76 -4.86
C ILE A 47 3.22 -24.37 -3.51
N GLN A 48 4.25 -23.51 -3.51
CA GLN A 48 4.84 -23.04 -2.26
C GLN A 48 3.85 -22.22 -1.43
N LYS A 49 3.03 -21.37 -2.08
CA LYS A 49 1.95 -20.63 -1.41
C LYS A 49 0.97 -21.57 -0.73
N ILE A 50 0.41 -22.51 -1.48
CA ILE A 50 -0.54 -23.51 -0.97
C ILE A 50 0.07 -24.27 0.21
N THR A 51 1.36 -24.61 0.14
CA THR A 51 2.05 -25.32 1.22
C THR A 51 2.14 -24.44 2.48
N ASN A 52 2.54 -23.17 2.35
CA ASN A 52 2.57 -22.24 3.48
C ASN A 52 1.18 -22.03 4.10
N ASP A 53 0.14 -21.93 3.28
CA ASP A 53 -1.24 -21.78 3.74
C ASP A 53 -1.74 -23.04 4.46
N LEU A 54 -1.34 -24.23 3.99
CA LEU A 54 -1.61 -25.49 4.67
C LEU A 54 -0.87 -25.61 6.00
N ASP A 55 0.39 -25.15 6.08
CA ASP A 55 1.17 -25.12 7.33
C ASP A 55 0.48 -24.18 8.35
N ASN A 56 0.07 -22.98 7.91
CA ASN A 56 -0.69 -22.04 8.72
C ASN A 56 -2.03 -22.65 9.20
N ALA A 57 -2.70 -23.38 8.33
CA ALA A 57 -3.95 -24.05 8.64
C ALA A 57 -3.75 -25.19 9.66
N GLU A 58 -2.68 -25.96 9.53
CA GLU A 58 -2.31 -27.01 10.48
C GLU A 58 -2.03 -26.43 11.87
N ASP A 59 -1.27 -25.34 11.96
CA ASP A 59 -0.99 -24.64 13.22
C ASP A 59 -2.28 -24.16 13.90
N LEU A 60 -3.20 -23.59 13.11
CA LEU A 60 -4.50 -23.13 13.60
C LEU A 60 -5.33 -24.30 14.16
N VAL A 61 -5.50 -25.37 13.38
CA VAL A 61 -6.28 -26.54 13.79
C VAL A 61 -5.65 -27.25 15.00
N SER A 62 -4.33 -27.26 15.09
CA SER A 62 -3.58 -27.92 16.18
C SER A 62 -3.58 -27.14 17.50
N SER A 63 -3.82 -25.83 17.46
CA SER A 63 -3.79 -24.96 18.64
C SER A 63 -4.99 -25.11 19.60
N GLY A 64 -6.07 -25.78 19.18
CA GLY A 64 -7.10 -26.29 20.09
C GLY A 64 -8.02 -25.25 20.72
N SER A 65 -8.81 -24.56 19.89
CA SER A 65 -10.16 -24.04 20.20
C SER A 65 -10.75 -23.38 18.94
N PRO A 66 -11.87 -23.87 18.40
CA PRO A 66 -12.55 -23.23 17.28
C PRO A 66 -12.89 -21.79 17.65
N ALA A 67 -12.44 -20.83 16.87
CA ALA A 67 -12.95 -19.48 16.97
C ALA A 67 -14.41 -19.53 16.52
N ALA A 68 -15.34 -19.02 17.34
CA ALA A 68 -16.70 -18.76 16.85
C ALA A 68 -16.59 -17.99 15.52
N GLU A 69 -17.39 -18.33 14.50
CA GLU A 69 -17.42 -17.70 13.16
C GLU A 69 -17.15 -16.19 13.24
N GLU A 70 -15.88 -15.82 13.19
CA GLU A 70 -15.46 -14.44 13.11
C GLU A 70 -15.07 -14.28 11.65
N VAL A 71 -15.98 -13.69 10.87
CA VAL A 71 -15.64 -13.22 9.53
C VAL A 71 -14.43 -12.31 9.69
N VAL A 72 -13.28 -12.78 9.20
CA VAL A 72 -12.03 -12.02 9.30
C VAL A 72 -12.18 -10.79 8.43
N LYS A 73 -12.42 -9.66 9.07
CA LYS A 73 -12.46 -8.35 8.41
C LYS A 73 -11.04 -7.85 8.19
N LEU A 74 -10.55 -7.93 6.96
CA LEU A 74 -9.18 -7.56 6.60
C LEU A 74 -8.86 -6.10 6.96
N GLY A 75 -9.84 -5.20 6.88
CA GLY A 75 -9.70 -3.82 7.33
C GLY A 75 -9.49 -3.69 8.83
N GLU A 76 -10.16 -4.51 9.65
CA GLU A 76 -9.92 -4.56 11.09
C GLU A 76 -8.52 -5.13 11.41
N GLN A 77 -8.05 -6.14 10.66
CA GLN A 77 -6.70 -6.69 10.85
C GLN A 77 -5.61 -5.70 10.42
N TRP A 78 -5.78 -5.00 9.30
CA TRP A 78 -4.88 -3.91 8.89
C TRP A 78 -4.84 -2.80 9.95
N ALA A 79 -6.00 -2.38 10.47
CA ALA A 79 -6.08 -1.37 11.51
C ALA A 79 -5.40 -1.84 12.82
N LYS A 80 -5.46 -3.14 13.14
CA LYS A 80 -4.70 -3.74 14.24
C LYS A 80 -3.21 -3.67 13.99
N VAL A 81 -2.69 -4.06 12.81
CA VAL A 81 -1.27 -3.92 12.46
C VAL A 81 -0.80 -2.49 12.70
N LYS A 82 -1.50 -1.51 12.09
CA LYS A 82 -1.21 -0.08 12.25
C LYS A 82 -1.16 0.35 13.72
N LYS A 83 -2.19 -0.02 14.49
CA LYS A 83 -2.29 0.36 15.90
C LYS A 83 -1.17 -0.26 16.73
N THR A 84 -0.89 -1.54 16.51
CA THR A 84 0.15 -2.28 17.23
C THR A 84 1.54 -1.69 16.94
N LEU A 85 1.86 -1.40 15.68
CA LEU A 85 3.11 -0.71 15.30
C LEU A 85 3.21 0.69 15.94
N GLY A 86 2.11 1.45 15.93
CA GLY A 86 2.05 2.76 16.59
C GLY A 86 2.23 2.68 18.11
N ASN A 87 1.81 1.58 18.74
CA ASN A 87 2.05 1.31 20.15
C ASN A 87 3.49 0.87 20.40
N ALA A 88 4.10 0.05 19.52
CA ALA A 88 5.49 -0.36 19.60
C ALA A 88 6.43 0.85 19.68
N TYR A 89 6.16 1.89 18.88
CA TYR A 89 6.90 3.15 18.93
C TYR A 89 6.71 3.92 20.25
N LYS A 90 5.51 3.85 20.85
CA LYS A 90 5.16 4.59 22.09
C LYS A 90 5.54 3.84 23.36
N ALA A 91 5.92 2.57 23.25
CA ALA A 91 6.29 1.73 24.38
C ALA A 91 7.46 2.34 25.17
N GLU A 92 7.45 2.12 26.49
CA GLU A 92 8.44 2.72 27.38
C GLU A 92 9.75 1.92 27.42
N THR A 93 9.73 0.67 26.94
CA THR A 93 10.87 -0.24 26.96
C THR A 93 11.09 -0.89 25.60
N THR A 94 12.35 -1.17 25.28
CA THR A 94 12.73 -1.91 24.05
C THR A 94 12.08 -3.29 24.01
N GLU A 95 11.96 -3.99 25.15
CA GLU A 95 11.32 -5.30 25.22
C GLU A 95 9.84 -5.24 24.79
N GLU A 96 9.10 -4.25 25.29
CA GLU A 96 7.70 -4.03 24.90
C GLU A 96 7.59 -3.61 23.42
N SER A 97 8.47 -2.73 22.93
CA SER A 97 8.53 -2.37 21.50
C SER A 97 8.71 -3.59 20.60
N LEU A 98 9.64 -4.49 20.95
CA LEU A 98 9.93 -5.69 20.18
C LEU A 98 8.78 -6.71 20.24
N ALA A 99 8.15 -6.89 21.39
CA ALA A 99 6.99 -7.76 21.52
C ALA A 99 5.82 -7.28 20.64
N LEU A 100 5.53 -5.98 20.67
CA LEU A 100 4.47 -5.40 19.83
C LEU A 100 4.83 -5.44 18.34
N LEU A 101 6.11 -5.27 17.97
CA LEU A 101 6.56 -5.44 16.59
C LEU A 101 6.30 -6.88 16.10
N ALA A 102 6.68 -7.88 16.90
CA ALA A 102 6.45 -9.29 16.59
C ALA A 102 4.95 -9.63 16.51
N ASP A 103 4.12 -9.07 17.39
CA ASP A 103 2.66 -9.21 17.31
C ASP A 103 2.10 -8.66 15.99
N ALA A 104 2.59 -7.48 15.55
CA ALA A 104 2.19 -6.90 14.28
C ALA A 104 2.65 -7.73 13.08
N GLU A 105 3.85 -8.31 13.14
CA GLU A 105 4.39 -9.22 12.12
C GLU A 105 3.56 -10.52 12.05
N ALA A 106 3.17 -11.07 13.19
CA ALA A 106 2.32 -12.26 13.25
C ALA A 106 0.94 -12.00 12.63
N ILE A 107 0.34 -10.84 12.86
CA ILE A 107 -0.92 -10.44 12.18
C ILE A 107 -0.70 -10.35 10.67
N TYR A 108 0.42 -9.78 10.22
CA TYR A 108 0.76 -9.73 8.80
C TYR A 108 0.88 -11.13 8.18
N ASN A 109 1.69 -12.00 8.77
CA ASN A 109 1.92 -13.35 8.28
C ASN A 109 0.63 -14.17 8.23
N LYS A 110 -0.26 -13.98 9.21
CA LYS A 110 -1.53 -14.71 9.29
C LYS A 110 -2.56 -14.28 8.24
N HIS A 111 -2.58 -13.01 7.84
CA HIS A 111 -3.70 -12.44 7.08
C HIS A 111 -3.32 -11.86 5.72
N PHE A 112 -2.06 -11.52 5.47
CA PHE A 112 -1.65 -10.76 4.29
C PHE A 112 -0.45 -11.36 3.54
N ALA A 113 0.41 -12.14 4.20
CA ALA A 113 1.63 -12.65 3.57
C ALA A 113 1.34 -13.51 2.33
N SER A 114 0.34 -14.38 2.39
CA SER A 114 -0.02 -15.26 1.27
C SER A 114 -0.43 -14.47 0.03
N ALA A 115 -1.26 -13.45 0.20
CA ALA A 115 -1.66 -12.54 -0.88
C ALA A 115 -0.48 -11.73 -1.42
N ALA A 116 0.41 -11.24 -0.54
CA ALA A 116 1.63 -10.55 -0.96
C ALA A 116 2.50 -11.45 -1.83
N GLN A 117 2.67 -12.72 -1.44
CA GLN A 117 3.44 -13.71 -2.19
C GLN A 117 2.77 -14.09 -3.52
N MET A 118 1.44 -14.09 -3.59
CA MET A 118 0.66 -14.35 -4.81
C MET A 118 0.84 -13.24 -5.84
N HIS A 119 0.68 -11.99 -5.42
CA HIS A 119 0.83 -10.83 -6.30
C HIS A 119 2.28 -10.68 -6.80
N ASP A 120 3.20 -10.57 -5.86
CA ASP A 120 4.63 -10.43 -6.15
C ASP A 120 5.45 -10.79 -4.92
N ARG A 121 6.27 -11.85 -5.03
CA ARG A 121 7.15 -12.28 -3.94
C ARG A 121 8.09 -11.15 -3.48
N ALA A 122 8.49 -10.23 -4.37
CA ALA A 122 9.34 -9.12 -3.97
C ALA A 122 8.61 -8.16 -3.02
N THR A 123 7.30 -7.95 -3.20
CA THR A 123 6.45 -7.22 -2.25
C THR A 123 6.46 -7.85 -0.85
N HIS A 124 6.29 -9.17 -0.74
CA HIS A 124 6.39 -9.87 0.55
C HIS A 124 7.77 -9.67 1.20
N ASN A 125 8.84 -9.89 0.43
CA ASN A 125 10.20 -9.75 0.94
C ASN A 125 10.47 -8.33 1.45
N VAL A 126 10.01 -7.30 0.73
CA VAL A 126 10.15 -5.91 1.15
C VAL A 126 9.44 -5.66 2.49
N ILE A 127 8.23 -6.18 2.67
CA ILE A 127 7.48 -6.02 3.92
C ILE A 127 8.25 -6.68 5.08
N MET A 128 8.74 -7.90 4.91
CA MET A 128 9.51 -8.61 5.93
C MET A 128 10.82 -7.90 6.27
N GLU A 129 11.55 -7.40 5.27
CA GLU A 129 12.75 -6.60 5.51
C GLU A 129 12.45 -5.34 6.35
N CYS A 130 11.27 -4.75 6.21
CA CYS A 130 10.88 -3.61 7.03
C CYS A 130 10.62 -3.98 8.49
N TYR A 131 10.10 -5.18 8.76
CA TYR A 131 10.04 -5.72 10.13
C TYR A 131 11.45 -5.94 10.70
N ASP A 132 12.34 -6.59 9.95
CA ASP A 132 13.74 -6.80 10.38
C ASP A 132 14.47 -5.49 10.67
N LYS A 133 14.32 -4.50 9.78
CA LYS A 133 14.94 -3.18 9.96
C LYS A 133 14.33 -2.43 11.14
N ALA A 134 13.02 -2.52 11.37
CA ALA A 134 12.39 -1.93 12.55
C ALA A 134 12.92 -2.58 13.84
N GLU A 135 13.03 -3.91 13.86
CA GLU A 135 13.54 -4.68 14.99
C GLU A 135 14.97 -4.28 15.34
N GLN A 136 15.84 -4.20 14.33
CA GLN A 136 17.22 -3.76 14.49
C GLN A 136 17.30 -2.33 15.04
N ASN A 137 16.48 -1.41 14.53
CA ASN A 137 16.45 -0.03 15.04
C ASN A 137 15.98 0.07 16.50
N TYR A 138 15.00 -0.74 16.93
CA TYR A 138 14.64 -0.81 18.35
C TYR A 138 15.79 -1.36 19.22
N LYS A 139 16.51 -2.38 18.75
CA LYS A 139 17.68 -2.96 19.44
C LYS A 139 18.82 -1.93 19.56
N ASP A 140 19.00 -1.10 18.55
CA ASP A 140 20.02 -0.04 18.51
C ASP A 140 19.60 1.22 19.30
N GLY A 141 18.34 1.28 19.75
CA GLY A 141 17.77 2.43 20.46
C GLY A 141 17.37 3.59 19.54
N ASP A 142 17.33 3.39 18.22
CA ASP A 142 16.85 4.36 17.25
C ASP A 142 15.34 4.22 16.99
N ASN A 143 14.54 4.53 18.01
CA ASN A 143 13.08 4.44 17.92
C ASN A 143 12.50 5.40 16.86
N LYS A 144 13.21 6.47 16.49
CA LYS A 144 12.77 7.39 15.43
C LYS A 144 12.90 6.74 14.06
N GLN A 145 14.01 6.07 13.79
CA GLN A 145 14.18 5.30 12.56
C GLN A 145 13.26 4.08 12.54
N ALA A 146 13.06 3.40 13.68
CA ALA A 146 12.08 2.32 13.81
C ALA A 146 10.66 2.77 13.39
N LYS A 147 10.27 3.99 13.79
CA LYS A 147 8.97 4.57 13.40
C LYS A 147 8.83 4.83 11.90
N LEU A 148 9.91 5.09 11.17
CA LEU A 148 9.83 5.29 9.71
C LEU A 148 9.45 4.00 8.99
N TRP A 149 9.88 2.84 9.50
CA TRP A 149 9.51 1.53 8.94
C TRP A 149 8.03 1.20 9.05
N ILE A 150 7.29 1.87 9.94
CA ILE A 150 5.81 1.76 9.99
C ILE A 150 5.20 2.18 8.65
N GLN A 151 5.81 3.14 7.93
CA GLN A 151 5.32 3.54 6.61
C GLN A 151 5.42 2.38 5.62
N CYS A 152 6.53 1.65 5.61
CA CYS A 152 6.64 0.44 4.80
C CYS A 152 5.58 -0.61 5.19
N GLN A 153 5.46 -0.92 6.46
CA GLN A 153 4.59 -2.00 6.94
C GLN A 153 3.10 -1.68 6.72
N GLU A 154 2.64 -0.47 7.09
CA GLU A 154 1.24 -0.08 6.94
C GLU A 154 0.86 0.14 5.47
N LYS A 155 1.67 0.89 4.71
CA LYS A 155 1.31 1.33 3.36
C LYS A 155 1.37 0.18 2.38
N SER A 156 2.32 -0.74 2.52
CA SER A 156 2.41 -1.92 1.66
C SER A 156 1.22 -2.87 1.87
N ILE A 157 0.75 -3.08 3.10
CA ILE A 157 -0.45 -3.91 3.34
C ILE A 157 -1.71 -3.23 2.78
N TYR A 158 -1.83 -1.92 2.95
CA TYR A 158 -2.97 -1.18 2.43
C TYR A 158 -3.03 -1.21 0.89
N THR A 159 -1.89 -0.98 0.22
CA THR A 159 -1.80 -1.01 -1.25
C THR A 159 -1.94 -2.43 -1.79
N LEU A 160 -1.46 -3.45 -1.08
CA LEU A 160 -1.75 -4.86 -1.37
C LEU A 160 -3.27 -5.10 -1.42
N GLY A 161 -4.05 -4.49 -0.52
CA GLY A 161 -5.51 -4.59 -0.58
C GLY A 161 -6.11 -4.12 -1.91
N MET A 162 -5.59 -3.03 -2.48
CA MET A 162 -6.05 -2.51 -3.77
C MET A 162 -5.66 -3.42 -4.93
N VAL A 163 -4.43 -3.90 -4.89
CA VAL A 163 -3.91 -4.91 -5.82
C VAL A 163 -4.79 -6.15 -5.85
N MET A 164 -5.15 -6.68 -4.68
CA MET A 164 -5.98 -7.87 -4.61
C MET A 164 -7.44 -7.61 -5.01
N MET A 165 -7.93 -6.38 -4.87
CA MET A 165 -9.20 -5.97 -5.46
C MET A 165 -9.15 -6.02 -6.99
N GLU A 166 -8.07 -5.57 -7.62
CA GLU A 166 -7.87 -5.67 -9.06
C GLU A 166 -7.81 -7.14 -9.50
N ASP A 167 -7.03 -7.98 -8.80
CA ASP A 167 -6.92 -9.40 -9.12
C ASP A 167 -8.30 -10.07 -9.06
N SER A 168 -9.06 -9.77 -8.01
CA SER A 168 -10.43 -10.24 -7.83
C SER A 168 -11.35 -9.80 -8.97
N VAL A 169 -11.23 -8.55 -9.44
CA VAL A 169 -11.95 -8.03 -10.59
C VAL A 169 -11.57 -8.79 -11.87
N SER A 170 -10.28 -9.02 -12.10
CA SER A 170 -9.76 -9.70 -13.29
C SER A 170 -10.27 -11.15 -13.40
N LYS A 171 -10.35 -11.83 -12.24
CA LYS A 171 -10.88 -13.18 -12.06
C LYS A 171 -12.41 -13.23 -11.96
N ASN A 172 -13.08 -12.06 -11.97
CA ASN A 172 -14.52 -11.92 -11.72
C ASN A 172 -14.98 -12.60 -10.41
N ASN A 173 -14.15 -12.53 -9.37
CA ASN A 173 -14.35 -13.10 -8.05
C ASN A 173 -14.87 -12.03 -7.08
N SER A 174 -16.19 -11.89 -6.99
CA SER A 174 -16.81 -10.89 -6.10
C SER A 174 -16.61 -11.17 -4.63
N ALA A 175 -16.49 -12.44 -4.23
CA ALA A 175 -16.29 -12.79 -2.82
C ALA A 175 -14.94 -12.25 -2.33
N ALA A 176 -13.86 -12.56 -3.06
CA ALA A 176 -12.53 -12.02 -2.76
C ALA A 176 -12.50 -10.49 -2.84
N TYR A 177 -13.15 -9.88 -3.83
CA TYR A 177 -13.23 -8.41 -3.92
C TYR A 177 -13.85 -7.78 -2.66
N ILE A 178 -14.94 -8.36 -2.15
CA ILE A 178 -15.64 -7.85 -0.96
C ILE A 178 -14.76 -7.97 0.29
N ASP A 179 -13.96 -9.03 0.40
CA ASP A 179 -13.03 -9.21 1.50
C ASP A 179 -11.91 -8.16 1.46
N TRP A 180 -11.29 -7.95 0.29
CA TRP A 180 -10.16 -7.02 0.12
C TRP A 180 -10.57 -5.55 0.21
N VAL A 181 -11.76 -5.19 -0.29
CA VAL A 181 -12.24 -3.81 -0.23
C VAL A 181 -12.54 -3.34 1.20
N ASP A 182 -12.65 -4.25 2.16
CA ASP A 182 -12.77 -3.93 3.58
C ASP A 182 -11.59 -3.08 4.10
N ILE A 183 -10.38 -3.31 3.57
CA ILE A 183 -9.19 -2.51 3.89
C ILE A 183 -9.39 -1.06 3.42
N VAL A 184 -9.82 -0.87 2.18
CA VAL A 184 -10.08 0.47 1.59
C VAL A 184 -11.20 1.18 2.34
N LYS A 185 -12.30 0.48 2.63
CA LYS A 185 -13.41 1.02 3.44
C LYS A 185 -12.92 1.54 4.79
N THR A 186 -12.09 0.75 5.46
CA THR A 186 -11.57 1.08 6.79
C THR A 186 -10.56 2.23 6.74
N LYS A 187 -9.61 2.20 5.79
CA LYS A 187 -8.58 3.23 5.62
C LYS A 187 -9.19 4.60 5.35
N PHE A 188 -10.11 4.67 4.39
CA PHE A 188 -10.70 5.94 3.93
C PHE A 188 -11.98 6.34 4.66
N LYS A 189 -12.45 5.49 5.59
CA LYS A 189 -13.74 5.69 6.27
C LYS A 189 -14.86 5.93 5.25
N VAL A 190 -14.91 5.11 4.21
CA VAL A 190 -15.80 5.29 3.05
C VAL A 190 -17.25 5.49 3.48
N ALA A 191 -17.70 4.77 4.51
CA ALA A 191 -19.05 4.88 5.03
C ALA A 191 -19.39 6.28 5.57
N ASP A 192 -18.39 7.00 6.09
CA ASP A 192 -18.55 8.32 6.70
C ASP A 192 -18.23 9.46 5.72
N LYS A 193 -17.31 9.22 4.77
CA LYS A 193 -16.68 10.25 3.94
C LYS A 193 -17.03 10.21 2.46
N ASP A 194 -17.42 9.06 1.91
CA ASP A 194 -17.62 8.89 0.48
C ASP A 194 -18.89 8.08 0.17
N PRO A 195 -20.07 8.71 0.19
CA PRO A 195 -21.33 8.04 -0.11
C PRO A 195 -21.40 7.52 -1.56
N GLY A 196 -20.62 8.09 -2.48
CA GLY A 196 -20.55 7.65 -3.87
C GLY A 196 -19.86 6.29 -3.99
N SER A 197 -18.66 6.17 -3.42
CA SER A 197 -17.95 4.89 -3.34
C SER A 197 -18.71 3.87 -2.50
N LEU A 198 -19.35 4.29 -1.39
CA LEU A 198 -20.19 3.38 -0.61
C LEU A 198 -21.33 2.78 -1.45
N ALA A 199 -22.07 3.60 -2.20
CA ALA A 199 -23.16 3.13 -3.05
C ALA A 199 -22.68 2.17 -4.15
N LEU A 200 -21.51 2.46 -4.73
CA LEU A 200 -20.85 1.59 -5.70
C LEU A 200 -20.52 0.21 -5.09
N LEU A 201 -19.86 0.20 -3.93
CA LEU A 201 -19.47 -1.02 -3.23
C LEU A 201 -20.69 -1.84 -2.82
N THR A 202 -21.73 -1.20 -2.27
CA THR A 202 -23.00 -1.85 -1.94
C THR A 202 -23.69 -2.41 -3.19
N ALA A 203 -23.56 -1.77 -4.35
CA ALA A 203 -24.12 -2.30 -5.60
C ALA A 203 -23.40 -3.58 -6.06
N ILE A 204 -22.09 -3.69 -5.85
CA ILE A 204 -21.29 -4.89 -6.15
C ILE A 204 -21.58 -6.01 -5.14
N GLU A 205 -21.70 -5.68 -3.86
CA GLU A 205 -22.07 -6.63 -2.79
C GLU A 205 -23.43 -7.28 -3.05
N ASN A 206 -24.41 -6.49 -3.50
CA ASN A 206 -25.75 -6.98 -3.80
C ASN A 206 -25.86 -7.68 -5.17
N ASP A 207 -24.97 -7.38 -6.11
CA ASP A 207 -24.96 -7.95 -7.45
C ASP A 207 -23.51 -8.17 -7.96
N PRO A 208 -22.91 -9.33 -7.62
CA PRO A 208 -21.60 -9.76 -8.10
C PRO A 208 -21.34 -9.61 -9.59
N SER A 209 -22.39 -9.71 -10.43
CA SER A 209 -22.24 -9.63 -11.89
C SER A 209 -21.78 -8.25 -12.37
N LYS A 210 -21.90 -7.23 -11.51
CA LYS A 210 -21.44 -5.87 -11.79
C LYS A 210 -19.95 -5.67 -11.60
N LEU A 211 -19.24 -6.60 -10.94
CA LEU A 211 -17.82 -6.45 -10.64
C LEU A 211 -16.99 -6.16 -11.90
N LYS A 212 -17.21 -6.92 -12.98
CA LYS A 212 -16.49 -6.76 -14.24
C LYS A 212 -16.69 -5.38 -14.89
N LEU A 213 -17.85 -4.76 -14.68
CA LEU A 213 -18.17 -3.43 -15.21
C LEU A 213 -17.31 -2.32 -14.57
N TYR A 214 -16.80 -2.55 -13.36
CA TYR A 214 -16.02 -1.57 -12.61
C TYR A 214 -14.51 -1.80 -12.71
N SER A 215 -14.07 -2.75 -13.54
CA SER A 215 -12.65 -3.06 -13.71
C SER A 215 -11.80 -1.88 -14.16
N GLY A 216 -12.29 -1.08 -15.11
CA GLY A 216 -11.62 0.15 -15.52
C GLY A 216 -11.48 1.12 -14.35
N VAL A 217 -12.56 1.35 -13.60
CA VAL A 217 -12.56 2.30 -12.47
C VAL A 217 -11.58 1.88 -11.37
N VAL A 218 -11.48 0.59 -11.03
CA VAL A 218 -10.55 0.12 -10.00
C VAL A 218 -9.09 0.31 -10.44
N ARG A 219 -8.78 0.02 -11.71
CA ARG A 219 -7.44 0.22 -12.27
C ARG A 219 -7.08 1.70 -12.39
N ASP A 220 -8.00 2.51 -12.88
CA ASP A 220 -7.82 3.97 -12.99
C ASP A 220 -7.55 4.56 -11.60
N ASN A 221 -8.31 4.17 -10.57
CA ASN A 221 -8.06 4.61 -9.19
C ASN A 221 -6.68 4.18 -8.65
N MET A 222 -6.19 2.99 -9.00
CA MET A 222 -4.85 2.54 -8.59
C MET A 222 -3.75 3.32 -9.29
N LEU A 223 -3.92 3.60 -10.59
CA LEU A 223 -3.00 4.43 -11.35
C LEU A 223 -3.01 5.88 -10.84
N ASP A 224 -4.19 6.44 -10.57
CA ASP A 224 -4.33 7.76 -9.97
C ASP A 224 -3.60 7.84 -8.63
N ILE A 225 -3.74 6.84 -7.75
CA ILE A 225 -3.01 6.79 -6.48
C ILE A 225 -1.51 6.73 -6.70
N PHE A 226 -1.05 5.91 -7.65
CA PHE A 226 0.35 5.84 -8.02
C PHE A 226 0.87 7.21 -8.50
N GLU A 227 0.20 7.83 -9.47
CA GLU A 227 0.60 9.09 -10.09
C GLU A 227 0.57 10.24 -9.09
N LEU A 228 -0.52 10.37 -8.34
CA LEU A 228 -0.69 11.42 -7.34
C LEU A 228 0.27 11.23 -6.18
N LYS A 229 0.28 10.06 -5.54
CA LYS A 229 1.06 9.87 -4.31
C LYS A 229 2.56 9.85 -4.56
N THR A 230 3.06 9.36 -5.70
CA THR A 230 4.50 9.43 -5.96
C THR A 230 5.03 10.86 -6.12
N VAL A 231 4.22 11.78 -6.67
CA VAL A 231 4.59 13.19 -6.81
C VAL A 231 4.32 13.99 -5.53
N GLU A 232 3.16 13.77 -4.91
CA GLU A 232 2.70 14.43 -3.69
C GLU A 232 3.66 14.22 -2.53
N GLU A 233 4.07 12.97 -2.28
CA GLU A 233 4.93 12.61 -1.15
C GLU A 233 6.33 13.26 -1.27
N LEU A 234 6.82 13.47 -2.49
CA LEU A 234 8.06 14.22 -2.73
C LEU A 234 7.87 15.74 -2.55
N GLU A 235 6.70 16.28 -2.90
CA GLU A 235 6.37 17.68 -2.60
C GLU A 235 6.25 17.90 -1.09
N GLU A 236 5.59 16.99 -0.37
CA GLU A 236 5.51 17.01 1.09
C GLU A 236 6.89 16.94 1.73
N ALA A 237 7.78 16.10 1.22
CA ALA A 237 9.17 16.08 1.68
C ALA A 237 9.87 17.44 1.50
N LEU A 238 9.64 18.13 0.37
CA LEU A 238 10.14 19.48 0.13
C LEU A 238 9.53 20.52 1.07
N ILE A 239 8.23 20.42 1.37
CA ILE A 239 7.54 21.26 2.34
C ILE A 239 8.17 21.09 3.71
N LYS A 240 8.42 19.85 4.16
CA LYS A 240 9.07 19.58 5.44
C LYS A 240 10.49 20.11 5.53
N TYR A 241 11.27 20.04 4.46
CA TYR A 241 12.54 20.74 4.43
C TYR A 241 12.40 22.28 4.56
N ASN A 242 11.32 22.89 4.05
CA ASN A 242 11.05 24.32 4.24
C ASN A 242 10.67 24.68 5.67
N GLU A 243 10.19 23.71 6.44
CA GLU A 243 9.88 23.81 7.86
C GLU A 243 11.09 23.45 8.75
N ASP A 244 12.26 23.19 8.15
CA ASP A 244 13.45 22.63 8.80
C ASP A 244 13.19 21.27 9.51
N ASP A 245 12.16 20.55 9.08
CA ASP A 245 11.77 19.23 9.59
C ASP A 245 12.34 18.11 8.71
N THR A 246 13.57 17.69 9.01
CA THR A 246 14.22 16.58 8.29
C THR A 246 13.58 15.22 8.57
N TYR A 247 12.94 15.05 9.73
CA TYR A 247 12.26 13.80 10.07
C TYR A 247 10.95 13.66 9.29
N GLY A 248 10.16 14.73 9.22
CA GLY A 248 9.00 14.81 8.36
C GLY A 248 9.37 14.53 6.90
N ALA A 249 10.44 15.14 6.40
CA ALA A 249 10.90 14.89 5.02
C ALA A 249 11.24 13.42 4.76
N LYS A 250 11.94 12.76 5.70
CA LYS A 250 12.18 11.30 5.65
C LYS A 250 10.88 10.51 5.62
N LYS A 251 9.93 10.85 6.50
CA LYS A 251 8.63 10.16 6.57
C LYS A 251 7.94 10.13 5.20
N TYR A 252 7.78 11.28 4.54
CA TYR A 252 7.11 11.33 3.24
C TYR A 252 7.93 10.67 2.12
N ALA A 253 9.27 10.78 2.12
CA ALA A 253 10.11 10.05 1.17
C ALA A 253 9.97 8.51 1.29
N TYR A 254 9.84 8.00 2.52
CA TYR A 254 9.54 6.59 2.77
C TYR A 254 8.13 6.24 2.28
N GLU A 255 7.11 7.05 2.61
CA GLU A 255 5.73 6.81 2.17
C GLU A 255 5.63 6.70 0.64
N GLY A 256 6.20 7.65 -0.11
CA GLY A 256 6.21 7.62 -1.57
C GLY A 256 6.84 6.35 -2.16
N LEU A 257 7.97 5.90 -1.62
CA LEU A 257 8.62 4.67 -2.09
C LEU A 257 7.74 3.44 -1.88
N TYR A 258 7.09 3.29 -0.73
CA TYR A 258 6.30 2.09 -0.43
C TYR A 258 4.90 2.10 -1.03
N TYR A 259 4.35 3.29 -1.32
CA TYR A 259 3.20 3.41 -2.24
C TYR A 259 3.56 2.86 -3.62
N TYR A 260 4.69 3.30 -4.17
CA TYR A 260 5.15 2.83 -5.48
C TYR A 260 5.44 1.32 -5.50
N ARG A 261 6.21 0.83 -4.53
CA ARG A 261 6.78 -0.53 -4.57
C ARG A 261 5.72 -1.62 -4.68
N THR A 262 4.60 -1.46 -3.98
CA THR A 262 3.53 -2.47 -3.99
C THR A 262 2.70 -2.40 -5.29
N LEU A 263 2.63 -1.22 -5.92
CA LEU A 263 1.93 -0.99 -7.18
C LEU A 263 2.80 -1.29 -8.41
N ASP A 264 4.13 -1.45 -8.23
CA ASP A 264 5.13 -1.58 -9.29
C ASP A 264 4.72 -2.59 -10.40
N PRO A 265 4.23 -3.81 -10.13
CA PRO A 265 3.82 -4.73 -11.19
C PRO A 265 2.70 -4.19 -12.11
N TYR A 266 1.76 -3.40 -11.57
CA TYR A 266 0.70 -2.78 -12.37
C TYR A 266 1.18 -1.53 -13.12
N VAL A 267 2.11 -0.79 -12.50
CA VAL A 267 2.73 0.37 -13.14
C VAL A 267 3.53 -0.10 -14.36
N VAL A 268 4.25 -1.22 -14.26
CA VAL A 268 4.97 -1.84 -15.39
C VAL A 268 4.07 -2.08 -16.60
N ASP A 269 2.84 -2.55 -16.40
CA ASP A 269 1.88 -2.76 -17.49
C ASP A 269 1.44 -1.44 -18.15
N SER A 270 1.45 -0.34 -17.41
CA SER A 270 1.00 0.98 -17.87
C SER A 270 2.11 1.80 -18.55
N ILE A 271 3.30 1.87 -17.93
CA ILE A 271 4.41 2.74 -18.39
C ILE A 271 5.57 1.96 -19.02
N GLY A 272 5.56 0.63 -18.93
CA GLY A 272 6.60 -0.28 -19.39
C GLY A 272 7.76 -0.43 -18.38
N GLN A 273 8.36 -1.63 -18.35
CA GLN A 273 9.40 -2.02 -17.38
C GLN A 273 10.54 -1.00 -17.27
N GLY A 274 11.07 -0.49 -18.39
CA GLY A 274 12.20 0.44 -18.34
C GLY A 274 11.89 1.77 -17.63
N LYS A 275 10.66 2.28 -17.77
CA LYS A 275 10.22 3.48 -17.05
C LYS A 275 9.87 3.18 -15.60
N ALA A 276 9.29 2.01 -15.33
CA ALA A 276 9.05 1.54 -13.97
C ALA A 276 10.36 1.39 -13.18
N ASP A 277 11.39 0.74 -13.75
CA ASP A 277 12.71 0.62 -13.12
C ASP A 277 13.35 1.99 -12.85
N GLN A 278 13.22 2.93 -13.79
CA GLN A 278 13.71 4.29 -13.62
C GLN A 278 12.98 5.01 -12.47
N LEU A 279 11.66 4.88 -12.42
CA LEU A 279 10.84 5.49 -11.38
C LEU A 279 11.14 4.89 -10.01
N TYR A 280 11.26 3.57 -9.90
CA TYR A 280 11.70 2.90 -8.69
C TYR A 280 13.03 3.45 -8.18
N GLY A 281 14.04 3.53 -9.06
CA GLY A 281 15.35 4.08 -8.71
C GLY A 281 15.31 5.55 -8.28
N LEU A 282 14.38 6.35 -8.81
CA LEU A 282 14.17 7.74 -8.35
C LEU A 282 13.53 7.78 -6.96
N MET A 283 12.58 6.89 -6.65
CA MET A 283 11.98 6.79 -5.33
C MET A 283 12.98 6.29 -4.28
N GLU A 284 13.82 5.31 -4.62
CA GLU A 284 14.93 4.88 -3.76
C GLU A 284 15.94 6.02 -3.52
N LYS A 285 16.25 6.79 -4.57
CA LYS A 285 17.10 7.97 -4.46
C LYS A 285 16.49 9.04 -3.55
N ALA A 286 15.18 9.28 -3.61
CA ALA A 286 14.51 10.22 -2.71
C ALA A 286 14.64 9.80 -1.24
N MET A 287 14.44 8.51 -0.95
CA MET A 287 14.68 7.95 0.38
C MET A 287 16.14 8.16 0.82
N ALA A 288 17.12 7.84 -0.03
CA ALA A 288 18.54 8.02 0.26
C ALA A 288 18.94 9.49 0.50
N ILE A 289 18.38 10.43 -0.28
CA ILE A 289 18.55 11.87 -0.04
C ILE A 289 18.05 12.21 1.36
N SER A 290 16.85 11.74 1.71
CA SER A 290 16.27 12.01 3.02
C SER A 290 17.11 11.45 4.16
N ASP A 291 17.72 10.26 3.98
CA ASP A 291 18.56 9.65 4.98
C ASP A 291 19.89 10.38 5.20
N SER A 292 20.45 10.95 4.14
CA SER A 292 21.70 11.73 4.20
C SER A 292 21.62 12.99 5.06
N ALA A 293 20.42 13.40 5.50
CA ALA A 293 20.25 14.44 6.51
C ALA A 293 20.99 14.12 7.82
N ASN A 294 21.14 12.83 8.15
CA ASN A 294 21.89 12.39 9.32
C ASN A 294 23.42 12.45 9.12
N ASP A 295 23.89 12.59 7.88
CA ASP A 295 25.31 12.59 7.51
C ASP A 295 25.90 14.01 7.43
N GLY A 296 25.16 15.03 7.88
CA GLY A 296 25.61 16.43 7.91
C GLY A 296 25.44 17.19 6.59
N VAL A 297 24.67 16.64 5.64
CA VAL A 297 24.27 17.37 4.42
C VAL A 297 23.36 18.54 4.80
N SER A 298 23.58 19.71 4.18
CA SER A 298 22.79 20.90 4.50
C SER A 298 21.35 20.77 3.98
N ILE A 299 20.38 21.34 4.72
CA ILE A 299 18.96 21.37 4.28
C ILE A 299 18.82 22.03 2.90
N ALA A 300 19.65 23.02 2.58
CA ALA A 300 19.65 23.65 1.26
C ALA A 300 20.03 22.65 0.14
N ASP A 301 21.06 21.84 0.37
CA ASP A 301 21.49 20.82 -0.60
C ASP A 301 20.47 19.67 -0.69
N LEU A 302 19.85 19.28 0.42
CA LEU A 302 18.78 18.27 0.44
C LEU A 302 17.57 18.74 -0.39
N LYS A 303 17.16 20.00 -0.23
CA LYS A 303 16.08 20.60 -1.03
C LYS A 303 16.37 20.56 -2.52
N VAL A 304 17.59 20.93 -2.93
CA VAL A 304 17.97 20.92 -4.34
C VAL A 304 17.92 19.49 -4.90
N GLN A 305 18.52 18.54 -4.20
CA GLN A 305 18.53 17.14 -4.64
C GLN A 305 17.13 16.51 -4.70
N MET A 306 16.29 16.80 -3.71
CA MET A 306 14.90 16.34 -3.67
C MET A 306 14.08 16.99 -4.79
N LYS A 307 14.25 18.31 -5.02
CA LYS A 307 13.56 19.04 -6.10
C LYS A 307 13.94 18.50 -7.47
N ASP A 308 15.21 18.20 -7.70
CA ASP A 308 15.65 17.63 -8.98
C ASP A 308 15.20 16.19 -9.16
N THR A 309 15.16 15.38 -8.09
CA THR A 309 14.61 14.02 -8.14
C THR A 309 13.11 14.04 -8.43
N LYS A 310 12.36 14.94 -7.77
CA LYS A 310 10.92 15.14 -8.02
C LYS A 310 10.63 15.49 -9.46
N LYS A 311 11.39 16.39 -10.09
CA LYS A 311 11.19 16.77 -11.50
C LYS A 311 11.31 15.58 -12.45
N GLU A 312 12.24 14.66 -12.18
CA GLU A 312 12.38 13.46 -13.00
C GLU A 312 11.21 12.49 -12.80
N VAL A 313 10.67 12.38 -11.57
CA VAL A 313 9.45 11.62 -11.28
C VAL A 313 8.23 12.23 -12.00
N GLU A 314 8.02 13.54 -11.83
CA GLU A 314 6.95 14.31 -12.49
C GLU A 314 7.01 14.11 -14.01
N LYS A 315 8.21 14.15 -14.60
CA LYS A 315 8.39 13.93 -16.04
C LYS A 315 7.91 12.54 -16.49
N ILE A 316 8.21 11.48 -15.74
CA ILE A 316 7.77 10.12 -16.08
C ILE A 316 6.23 10.03 -16.05
N VAL A 317 5.62 10.60 -15.01
CA VAL A 317 4.15 10.66 -14.85
C VAL A 317 3.50 11.48 -15.98
N MET A 318 4.05 12.64 -16.31
CA MET A 318 3.52 13.51 -17.38
C MET A 318 3.64 12.87 -18.76
N GLU A 319 4.77 12.22 -19.06
CA GLU A 319 4.94 11.50 -20.33
C GLU A 319 3.97 10.31 -20.44
N HIS A 320 3.64 9.66 -19.32
CA HIS A 320 2.60 8.63 -19.30
C HIS A 320 1.23 9.20 -19.66
N ASN A 321 0.91 10.39 -19.13
CA ASN A 321 -0.32 11.14 -19.41
C ASN A 321 -0.36 11.80 -20.80
N GLY A 322 0.56 11.46 -21.69
CA GLY A 322 0.59 11.92 -23.09
C GLY A 322 0.97 13.40 -23.23
N ILE A 323 1.59 13.98 -22.21
CA ILE A 323 2.07 15.36 -22.23
C ILE A 323 3.42 15.40 -22.96
N ASP A 324 3.53 16.27 -23.96
CA ASP A 324 4.78 16.46 -24.70
C ASP A 324 5.91 16.88 -23.73
N GLY A 325 7.07 16.22 -23.82
CA GLY A 325 8.22 16.49 -22.94
C GLY A 325 8.92 17.85 -23.15
N THR A 326 8.22 18.84 -23.71
CA THR A 326 8.72 20.22 -23.82
C THR A 326 8.70 20.90 -22.45
N PRO A 327 9.66 21.79 -22.14
CA PRO A 327 9.70 22.48 -20.86
C PRO A 327 8.40 23.23 -20.51
N GLU A 328 7.77 23.85 -21.51
CA GLU A 328 6.54 24.62 -21.34
C GLU A 328 5.33 23.71 -21.03
N ALA A 329 5.20 22.57 -21.70
CA ALA A 329 4.13 21.62 -21.44
C ALA A 329 4.28 20.94 -20.06
N LEU A 330 5.51 20.57 -19.69
CA LEU A 330 5.81 20.02 -18.36
C LEU A 330 5.53 21.06 -17.25
N ALA A 331 5.85 22.33 -17.47
CA ALA A 331 5.55 23.38 -16.50
C ALA A 331 4.05 23.59 -16.31
N LEU A 332 3.27 23.62 -17.40
CA LEU A 332 1.81 23.73 -17.33
C LEU A 332 1.16 22.52 -16.68
N ALA A 333 1.65 21.32 -16.97
CA ALA A 333 1.22 20.08 -16.35
C ALA A 333 1.48 20.09 -14.84
N GLY A 334 2.69 20.48 -14.41
CA GLY A 334 3.03 20.54 -12.99
C GLY A 334 2.16 21.54 -12.21
N ILE A 335 1.73 22.64 -12.84
CA ILE A 335 0.74 23.55 -12.24
C ILE A 335 -0.62 22.88 -12.12
N ALA A 336 -1.07 22.15 -13.15
CA ALA A 336 -2.34 21.43 -13.13
C ALA A 336 -2.37 20.34 -12.05
N ASP A 337 -1.30 19.55 -11.92
CA ASP A 337 -1.17 18.50 -10.90
C ASP A 337 -1.21 19.09 -9.49
N ARG A 338 -0.50 20.20 -9.25
CA ARG A 338 -0.55 20.88 -7.95
C ARG A 338 -1.93 21.46 -7.64
N LEU A 339 -2.63 22.01 -8.64
CA LEU A 339 -4.01 22.46 -8.46
C LEU A 339 -4.95 21.28 -8.19
N HIS A 340 -4.67 20.11 -8.76
CA HIS A 340 -5.39 18.90 -8.45
C HIS A 340 -5.17 18.46 -7.00
N LEU A 341 -3.92 18.46 -6.52
CA LEU A 341 -3.58 18.18 -5.12
C LEU A 341 -4.27 19.16 -4.16
N VAL A 342 -4.21 20.46 -4.45
CA VAL A 342 -4.95 21.49 -3.68
C VAL A 342 -6.43 21.14 -3.59
N LYS A 343 -7.05 20.70 -4.68
CA LYS A 343 -8.47 20.34 -4.68
C LYS A 343 -8.74 19.10 -3.83
N VAL A 344 -7.91 18.06 -3.95
CA VAL A 344 -8.08 16.79 -3.23
C VAL A 344 -7.91 17.03 -1.73
N GLU A 345 -6.79 17.62 -1.32
CA GLU A 345 -6.52 17.84 0.11
C GLU A 345 -7.47 18.84 0.75
N TYR A 346 -7.91 19.86 0.01
CA TYR A 346 -8.88 20.82 0.55
C TYR A 346 -10.20 20.13 0.91
N VAL A 347 -10.65 19.16 0.11
CA VAL A 347 -11.89 18.42 0.38
C VAL A 347 -11.77 17.59 1.66
N ASP A 348 -10.58 17.06 1.96
CA ASP A 348 -10.33 16.33 3.21
C ASP A 348 -10.05 17.25 4.41
N ALA A 349 -9.64 18.49 4.15
CA ALA A 349 -9.33 19.51 5.15
C ALA A 349 -10.57 20.20 5.74
N ILE A 350 -11.63 20.38 4.94
CA ILE A 350 -12.82 21.16 5.33
C ILE A 350 -14.12 20.37 5.27
N ASP A 351 -15.09 20.71 6.13
CA ASP A 351 -16.45 20.16 6.04
C ASP A 351 -17.34 20.95 5.06
N GLY A 352 -18.58 20.47 4.85
CA GLY A 352 -19.56 21.13 3.98
C GLY A 352 -20.02 22.53 4.42
N THR A 353 -19.58 23.01 5.59
CA THR A 353 -19.81 24.38 6.08
C THR A 353 -18.60 25.29 5.87
N GLY A 354 -17.47 24.73 5.44
CA GLY A 354 -16.19 25.42 5.28
C GLY A 354 -15.37 25.48 6.57
N ALA A 355 -15.72 24.72 7.61
CA ALA A 355 -14.92 24.62 8.83
C ALA A 355 -13.74 23.67 8.62
N ILE A 356 -12.57 24.02 9.14
CA ILE A 356 -11.39 23.15 9.10
C ILE A 356 -11.63 21.99 10.08
N ILE A 357 -11.59 20.76 9.54
CA ILE A 357 -11.77 19.51 10.30
C ILE A 357 -10.49 18.68 10.35
N ASN A 358 -9.50 18.99 9.51
CA ASN A 358 -8.19 18.39 9.52
C ASN A 358 -7.11 19.45 9.25
N ASP A 359 -6.48 19.95 10.33
CA ASP A 359 -5.49 21.03 10.27
C ASP A 359 -4.24 20.64 9.45
N MET A 360 -3.91 19.34 9.39
CA MET A 360 -2.77 18.83 8.64
C MET A 360 -3.00 18.97 7.13
N GLU A 361 -4.08 18.38 6.61
CA GLU A 361 -4.43 18.48 5.17
C GLU A 361 -4.67 19.94 4.77
N TYR A 362 -5.20 20.77 5.68
CA TYR A 362 -5.37 22.20 5.40
C TYR A 362 -4.03 22.93 5.24
N ALA A 363 -3.05 22.62 6.09
CA ALA A 363 -1.71 23.19 5.98
C ALA A 363 -1.01 22.73 4.67
N GLU A 364 -1.16 21.46 4.33
CA GLU A 364 -0.64 20.85 3.09
C GLU A 364 -1.28 21.51 1.85
N THR A 365 -2.61 21.67 1.85
CA THR A 365 -3.36 22.43 0.83
C THR A 365 -2.79 23.84 0.61
N VAL A 366 -2.55 24.58 1.69
CA VAL A 366 -1.99 25.93 1.64
C VAL A 366 -0.56 25.92 1.10
N ALA A 367 0.24 24.92 1.48
CA ALA A 367 1.61 24.76 1.01
C ALA A 367 1.65 24.46 -0.50
N PHE A 368 0.83 23.53 -0.99
CA PHE A 368 0.70 23.23 -2.42
C PHE A 368 0.27 24.45 -3.23
N ALA A 369 -0.71 25.21 -2.74
CA ALA A 369 -1.17 26.45 -3.39
C ALA A 369 -0.06 27.51 -3.48
N HIS A 370 0.77 27.66 -2.45
CA HIS A 370 1.90 28.59 -2.47
C HIS A 370 3.07 28.11 -3.35
N GLY A 371 3.29 26.80 -3.46
CA GLY A 371 4.28 26.20 -4.37
C GLY A 371 3.96 26.46 -5.84
N ALA A 372 2.68 26.40 -6.22
CA ALA A 372 2.21 26.69 -7.59
C ALA A 372 2.53 28.13 -8.06
N VAL A 373 2.60 29.09 -7.13
CA VAL A 373 2.88 30.50 -7.46
C VAL A 373 4.37 30.78 -7.66
N LYS A 374 5.28 29.98 -7.06
CA LYS A 374 6.73 30.22 -7.12
C LYS A 374 7.43 29.64 -8.35
N ASP A 375 6.81 28.68 -9.02
CA ASP A 375 7.33 28.06 -10.25
C ASP A 375 6.68 28.63 -11.54
N CYS A 376 5.83 29.67 -11.42
CA CYS A 376 5.41 30.58 -12.51
C CYS A 376 6.34 31.79 -12.58
#